data_AF-A0A916WTD6-F1
#
_entry.id   AF-A0A916WTD6-F1
#
_cell.length_a   1.000
_cell.length_b   1.000
_cell.length_c   1.000
_cell.angle_alpha   90.00
_cell.angle_beta   90.00
_cell.angle_gamma   90.00
#
_symmetry.space_group_name_H-M   'P 1'
#
loop_
_entity.id
_entity.type
_entity.pdbx_description
1 polymer ?
#
loop_
_entity_poly.entity_id
_entity_poly.type
_entity_poly.pdbx_seq_one_letter_code
_entity_poly.pdbx_strand_id
1 'polypeptide(L)'
;MKRLGLLILFIAAAAALWTSGVADPWIHPARHRVSGTGLLPLDSYADAAARALPAGTGLARLTLPDGRAPVTVEATDGSLIYLDPPTAAVLDVEPGDPQDAAARPPLPVLPLTAVLLAARPLVNGAPLRRIDWPGGHAPDWTLRFAGRGRGATVKVADDTGTATPARAERASVARAARGPWAWIGAAAVLGAALVALGLRRRPKRR
;
A
#
# COMPACT_ATOMS: atom_id res chain seq x y z
N MET A 1 31.09 -17.89 19.96
CA MET A 1 29.69 -18.16 19.56
C MET A 1 28.69 -17.01 19.86
N LYS A 2 28.79 -16.25 20.97
CA LYS A 2 27.82 -15.17 21.28
C LYS A 2 27.83 -13.96 20.32
N ARG A 3 28.96 -13.65 19.68
CA ARG A 3 29.07 -12.49 18.76
C ARG A 3 28.36 -12.71 17.42
N LEU A 4 28.18 -13.96 16.99
CA LEU A 4 27.52 -14.29 15.71
C LEU A 4 26.00 -14.09 15.79
N GLY A 5 25.37 -14.46 16.91
CA GLY A 5 23.93 -14.28 17.10
C GLY A 5 23.50 -12.81 17.15
N LEU A 6 24.32 -11.93 17.74
CA LEU A 6 24.06 -10.49 17.78
C LEU A 6 24.14 -9.86 16.38
N LEU A 7 25.11 -10.30 15.56
CA LEU A 7 25.27 -9.82 14.20
C LEU A 7 24.07 -10.20 13.31
N ILE A 8 23.60 -11.45 13.39
CA ILE A 8 22.42 -11.90 12.62
C ILE A 8 21.17 -11.11 13.01
N LEU A 9 20.97 -10.84 14.31
CA LEU A 9 19.84 -10.03 14.77
C LEU A 9 19.89 -8.59 14.21
N PHE A 10 21.07 -7.98 14.19
CA PHE A 10 21.25 -6.64 13.61
C PHE A 10 20.94 -6.61 12.11
N ILE A 11 21.39 -7.61 11.35
CA ILE A 11 21.11 -7.71 9.91
C ILE A 11 19.60 -7.87 9.66
N ALA A 12 18.92 -8.73 10.43
CA ALA A 12 17.48 -8.92 10.30
C ALA A 12 16.69 -7.64 10.65
N ALA A 13 17.10 -6.93 11.70
CA ALA A 13 16.50 -5.65 12.08
C ALA A 13 16.73 -4.56 11.02
N ALA A 14 17.93 -4.48 10.45
CA ALA A 14 18.24 -3.55 9.38
C ALA A 14 17.43 -3.85 8.10
N ALA A 15 17.31 -5.12 7.73
CA ALA A 15 16.48 -5.54 6.59
C ALA A 15 15.00 -5.21 6.79
N ALA A 16 14.46 -5.44 8.00
CA ALA A 16 13.08 -5.09 8.34
C ALA A 16 12.83 -3.57 8.33
N LEU A 17 13.82 -2.77 8.74
CA LEU A 17 13.74 -1.32 8.67
C LEU A 17 13.74 -0.82 7.22
N TRP A 18 14.53 -1.46 6.36
CA TRP A 18 14.58 -1.14 4.93
C TRP A 18 13.25 -1.43 4.23
N THR A 19 12.60 -2.55 4.55
CA THR A 19 11.34 -2.94 3.90
C THR A 19 10.10 -2.21 4.44
N SER A 20 10.20 -1.56 5.60
CA SER A 20 9.06 -0.86 6.24
C SER A 20 8.88 0.58 5.76
N GLY A 21 9.71 1.07 4.83
CA GLY A 21 9.59 2.41 4.26
C GLY A 21 10.01 3.55 5.21
N VAL A 22 10.42 3.25 6.45
CA VAL A 22 10.87 4.27 7.43
C VAL A 22 12.18 4.94 7.05
N ALA A 23 12.97 4.30 6.19
CA ALA A 23 14.20 4.88 5.64
C ALA A 23 13.94 5.84 4.47
N ASP A 24 12.78 5.75 3.82
CA ASP A 24 12.49 6.50 2.59
C ASP A 24 12.61 8.04 2.78
N PRO A 25 12.11 8.65 3.87
CA PRO A 25 12.29 10.08 4.10
C PRO A 25 13.74 10.53 4.26
N TRP A 26 14.65 9.62 4.65
CA TRP A 26 16.07 9.92 4.82
C TRP A 26 16.84 9.81 3.52
N ILE A 27 16.47 8.84 2.68
CA ILE A 27 17.12 8.57 1.39
C ILE A 27 16.60 9.55 0.33
N HIS A 28 15.29 9.82 0.34
CA HIS A 28 14.59 10.65 -0.63
C HIS A 28 13.86 11.81 0.04
N PRO A 29 14.57 12.74 0.70
CA PRO A 29 13.94 13.81 1.47
C PRO A 29 13.05 14.72 0.62
N ALA A 30 13.31 14.83 -0.69
CA ALA A 30 12.49 15.61 -1.62
C ALA A 30 11.03 15.09 -1.69
N ARG A 31 10.83 13.77 -1.68
CA ARG A 31 9.51 13.11 -1.71
C ARG A 31 8.62 13.48 -0.52
N HIS A 32 9.22 13.89 0.59
CA HIS A 32 8.55 14.15 1.86
C HIS A 32 8.49 15.63 2.24
N ARG A 33 8.91 16.55 1.34
CA ARG A 33 8.76 18.00 1.53
C ARG A 33 7.33 18.46 1.26
N VAL A 34 6.38 17.94 2.03
CA VAL A 34 4.99 18.37 1.97
C VAL A 34 4.82 19.76 2.60
N SER A 35 4.06 20.63 1.95
CA SER A 35 3.82 22.00 2.40
C SER A 35 2.72 22.09 3.46
N GLY A 36 1.91 21.04 3.63
CA GLY A 36 0.83 20.98 4.61
C GLY A 36 0.08 19.65 4.61
N THR A 37 -1.01 19.58 5.38
CA THR A 37 -1.87 18.38 5.49
C THR A 37 -3.26 18.57 4.88
N GLY A 38 -3.53 19.71 4.26
CA GLY A 38 -4.78 19.96 3.55
C GLY A 38 -4.88 19.02 2.35
N LEU A 39 -6.04 18.40 2.14
CA LEU A 39 -6.31 17.60 0.95
C LEU A 39 -7.16 18.41 -0.03
N LEU A 40 -6.79 18.36 -1.31
CA LEU A 40 -7.53 18.87 -2.45
C LEU A 40 -8.58 17.85 -2.92
N PRO A 41 -9.52 18.26 -3.81
CA PRO A 41 -10.35 17.33 -4.54
C PRO A 41 -9.50 16.27 -5.28
N LEU A 42 -9.99 15.03 -5.32
CA LEU A 42 -9.25 13.89 -5.86
C LEU A 42 -8.88 14.05 -7.34
N ASP A 43 -9.76 14.68 -8.12
CA ASP A 43 -9.51 14.95 -9.54
C ASP A 43 -8.26 15.83 -9.73
N SER A 44 -7.96 16.75 -8.79
CA SER A 44 -6.76 17.59 -8.85
C SER A 44 -5.47 16.78 -8.79
N TYR A 45 -5.43 15.71 -7.98
CA TYR A 45 -4.28 14.81 -7.91
C TYR A 45 -4.19 13.92 -9.15
N ALA A 46 -5.32 13.39 -9.62
CA ALA A 46 -5.37 12.56 -10.83
C ALA A 46 -4.89 13.36 -12.05
N ASP A 47 -5.34 14.60 -12.22
CA ASP A 47 -4.92 15.50 -13.29
C ASP A 47 -3.43 15.87 -13.19
N ALA A 48 -2.94 16.16 -11.98
CA ALA A 48 -1.53 16.45 -11.75
C ALA A 48 -0.64 15.26 -12.09
N ALA A 49 -1.02 14.05 -11.66
CA ALA A 49 -0.30 12.83 -11.98
C ALA A 49 -0.35 12.51 -13.48
N ALA A 50 -1.51 12.63 -14.13
CA ALA A 50 -1.65 12.39 -15.57
C ALA A 50 -0.76 13.31 -16.41
N ARG A 51 -0.54 14.55 -15.98
CA ARG A 51 0.40 15.49 -16.65
C ARG A 51 1.87 15.14 -16.43
N ALA A 52 2.20 14.45 -15.35
CA ALA A 52 3.57 14.02 -15.06
C ALA A 52 3.95 12.72 -15.78
N LEU A 53 2.97 11.97 -16.27
CA LEU A 53 3.19 10.68 -16.93
C LEU A 53 3.53 10.81 -18.41
N PRO A 54 4.34 9.87 -18.95
CA PRO A 54 4.51 9.71 -20.39
C PRO A 54 3.16 9.48 -21.09
N ALA A 55 3.06 9.91 -22.34
CA ALA A 55 1.88 9.68 -23.15
C ALA A 55 1.60 8.17 -23.31
N GLY A 56 0.38 7.75 -22.97
CA GLY A 56 -0.04 6.35 -23.05
C GLY A 56 0.01 5.57 -21.75
N THR A 57 0.67 6.10 -20.71
CA THR A 57 0.64 5.52 -19.36
C THR A 57 -0.66 5.92 -18.65
N GLY A 58 -1.35 4.96 -18.04
CA GLY A 58 -2.55 5.19 -17.25
C GLY A 58 -2.27 5.32 -15.76
N LEU A 59 -3.26 5.77 -15.01
CA LEU A 59 -3.25 5.70 -13.55
C LEU A 59 -3.69 4.31 -13.11
N ALA A 60 -2.97 3.68 -12.19
CA ALA A 60 -3.32 2.39 -11.61
C ALA A 60 -3.90 2.55 -10.20
N ARG A 61 -3.29 3.43 -9.38
CA ARG A 61 -3.67 3.61 -7.99
C ARG A 61 -3.35 4.99 -7.48
N LEU A 62 -4.18 5.50 -6.59
CA LEU A 62 -3.96 6.72 -5.83
C LEU A 62 -4.14 6.42 -4.35
N THR A 63 -3.15 6.76 -3.53
CA THR A 63 -3.17 6.58 -2.08
C THR A 63 -3.08 7.93 -1.39
N LEU A 64 -4.04 8.20 -0.52
CA LEU A 64 -4.09 9.40 0.30
C LEU A 64 -3.31 9.18 1.60
N PRO A 65 -2.52 10.16 2.06
CA PRO A 65 -1.71 10.03 3.24
C PRO A 65 -2.54 10.02 4.52
N ASP A 66 -1.94 9.43 5.56
CA ASP A 66 -2.30 9.69 6.95
C ASP A 66 -1.34 10.77 7.48
N GLY A 67 -1.84 11.99 7.70
CA GLY A 67 -1.05 13.08 8.29
C GLY A 67 -0.13 13.78 7.29
N ARG A 68 1.18 13.87 7.61
CA ARG A 68 2.19 14.66 6.88
C ARG A 68 3.01 13.83 5.88
N ALA A 69 2.36 12.90 5.18
CA ALA A 69 2.98 12.14 4.10
C ALA A 69 2.52 12.69 2.74
N PRO A 70 3.26 12.46 1.65
CA PRO A 70 2.81 12.81 0.31
C PRO A 70 1.61 11.97 -0.12
N VAL A 71 0.83 12.49 -1.08
CA VAL A 71 -0.09 11.67 -1.86
C VAL A 71 0.75 10.86 -2.85
N THR A 72 0.50 9.56 -2.95
CA THR A 72 1.21 8.70 -3.90
C THR A 72 0.29 8.22 -4.99
N VAL A 73 0.76 8.29 -6.23
CA VAL A 73 0.04 7.81 -7.41
C VAL A 73 0.92 6.80 -8.14
N GLU A 74 0.42 5.60 -8.31
CA GLU A 74 1.06 4.53 -9.05
C GLU A 74 0.46 4.48 -10.46
N ALA A 75 1.34 4.45 -11.44
CA ALA A 75 1.01 4.37 -12.84
C ALA A 75 1.00 2.91 -13.31
N THR A 76 0.46 2.69 -14.50
CA THR A 76 0.31 1.34 -15.05
C THR A 76 1.63 0.71 -15.49
N ASP A 77 2.66 1.53 -15.71
CA ASP A 77 4.04 1.09 -15.97
C ASP A 77 4.86 0.90 -14.69
N GLY A 78 4.23 0.95 -13.52
CA GLY A 78 4.89 0.82 -12.22
C GLY A 78 5.52 2.12 -11.69
N SER A 79 5.46 3.23 -12.43
CA SER A 79 5.99 4.50 -11.94
C SER A 79 5.24 5.00 -10.72
N LEU A 80 5.96 5.58 -9.75
CA LEU A 80 5.40 6.18 -8.54
C LEU A 80 5.61 7.69 -8.55
N ILE A 81 4.50 8.43 -8.50
CA ILE A 81 4.48 9.88 -8.44
C ILE A 81 4.14 10.30 -7.01
N TYR A 82 4.96 11.20 -6.46
CA TYR A 82 4.78 11.77 -5.14
C TYR A 82 4.26 13.20 -5.29
N LEU A 83 3.10 13.49 -4.69
CA LEU A 83 2.41 14.78 -4.81
C LEU A 83 2.30 15.46 -3.44
N ASP A 84 2.44 16.78 -3.45
CA ASP A 84 2.19 17.63 -2.29
C ASP A 84 0.69 17.68 -1.98
N PRO A 85 0.23 17.26 -0.79
CA PRO A 85 -1.19 17.17 -0.48
C PRO A 85 -1.98 18.49 -0.71
N PRO A 86 -1.59 19.66 -0.18
CA PRO A 86 -2.40 20.86 -0.32
C PRO A 86 -2.35 21.53 -1.70
N THR A 87 -1.38 21.18 -2.56
CA THR A 87 -1.19 21.87 -3.86
C THR A 87 -1.27 20.96 -5.07
N ALA A 88 -1.25 19.63 -4.88
CA ALA A 88 -1.05 18.63 -5.94
C ALA A 88 0.22 18.85 -6.78
N ALA A 89 1.19 19.63 -6.29
CA ALA A 89 2.47 19.81 -6.97
C ALA A 89 3.26 18.49 -6.95
N VAL A 90 3.91 18.16 -8.07
CA VAL A 90 4.78 16.99 -8.17
C VAL A 90 6.04 17.24 -7.35
N LEU A 91 6.27 16.41 -6.33
CA LEU A 91 7.44 16.44 -5.47
C LEU A 91 8.58 15.61 -6.07
N ASP A 92 8.24 14.44 -6.59
CA ASP A 92 9.19 13.52 -7.23
C ASP A 92 8.45 12.52 -8.12
N VAL A 93 9.20 11.92 -9.06
CA VAL A 93 8.73 10.81 -9.89
C VAL A 93 9.77 9.71 -9.87
N GLU A 94 9.38 8.56 -9.35
CA GLU A 94 10.16 7.32 -9.39
C GLU A 94 9.73 6.52 -10.63
N PRO A 95 10.60 6.33 -11.62
CA PRO A 95 10.25 5.61 -12.84
C PRO A 95 10.02 4.12 -12.55
N GLY A 96 8.98 3.56 -13.17
CA GLY A 96 8.69 2.13 -13.13
C GLY A 96 9.60 1.29 -14.02
N ASP A 97 9.45 -0.04 -13.95
CA ASP A 97 10.17 -0.94 -14.85
C ASP A 97 9.53 -0.88 -16.25
N PRO A 98 10.31 -0.62 -17.32
CA PRO A 98 9.80 -0.68 -18.69
C PRO A 98 9.08 -1.99 -19.04
N GLN A 99 9.39 -3.10 -18.35
CA GLN A 99 8.70 -4.39 -18.53
C GLN A 99 7.26 -4.38 -18.03
N ASP A 100 6.94 -3.57 -17.01
CA ASP A 100 5.59 -3.43 -16.46
C ASP A 100 4.68 -2.60 -17.36
N ALA A 101 5.25 -1.83 -18.29
CA ALA A 101 4.51 -1.01 -19.26
C ALA A 101 3.74 -1.84 -20.33
N ALA A 102 3.90 -3.16 -20.35
CA ALA A 102 3.54 -4.01 -21.49
C ALA A 102 2.04 -4.20 -21.77
N ALA A 103 1.13 -3.67 -20.93
CA ALA A 103 -0.29 -3.65 -21.24
C ALA A 103 -0.94 -2.35 -20.80
N ARG A 104 -1.28 -1.50 -21.78
CA ARG A 104 -2.13 -0.33 -21.56
C ARG A 104 -3.51 -0.83 -21.10
N PRO A 105 -3.96 -0.53 -19.86
CA PRO A 105 -5.32 -0.87 -19.49
C PRO A 105 -6.31 -0.03 -20.33
N PRO A 106 -7.52 -0.56 -20.57
CA PRO A 106 -8.58 0.25 -21.14
C PRO A 106 -8.78 1.50 -20.30
N LEU A 107 -9.09 2.62 -20.97
CA LEU A 107 -9.49 3.83 -20.25
C LEU A 107 -10.78 3.52 -19.48
N PRO A 108 -10.92 4.02 -18.24
CA PRO A 108 -12.16 3.88 -17.50
C PRO A 108 -13.31 4.54 -18.26
N VAL A 109 -14.46 3.89 -18.25
CA VAL A 109 -15.71 4.39 -18.84
C VAL A 109 -16.34 5.45 -17.92
N LEU A 110 -16.27 5.26 -16.60
CA LEU A 110 -16.83 6.21 -15.65
C LEU A 110 -15.82 7.28 -15.19
N PRO A 111 -16.26 8.53 -15.03
CA PRO A 111 -15.44 9.55 -14.40
C PRO A 111 -15.33 9.28 -12.88
N LEU A 112 -14.18 9.63 -12.29
CA LEU A 112 -13.90 9.41 -10.88
C LEU A 112 -14.97 10.03 -9.95
N THR A 113 -15.49 11.22 -10.30
CA THR A 113 -16.57 11.86 -9.55
C THR A 113 -17.83 10.98 -9.46
N ALA A 114 -18.23 10.29 -10.54
CA ALA A 114 -19.40 9.40 -10.52
C ALA A 114 -19.17 8.18 -9.62
N VAL A 115 -17.97 7.61 -9.67
CA VAL A 115 -17.54 6.48 -8.83
C VAL A 115 -17.59 6.85 -7.35
N LEU A 116 -17.07 8.04 -7.00
CA LEU A 116 -17.10 8.54 -5.63
C LEU A 116 -18.53 8.78 -5.15
N LEU A 117 -19.39 9.35 -6.00
CA LEU A 117 -20.80 9.58 -5.68
C LEU A 117 -21.53 8.26 -5.40
N ALA A 118 -21.31 7.24 -6.23
CA ALA A 118 -21.92 5.92 -6.06
C ALA A 118 -21.47 5.21 -4.77
N ALA A 119 -20.21 5.39 -4.35
CA ALA A 119 -19.67 4.75 -3.15
C ALA A 119 -20.12 5.41 -1.83
N ARG A 120 -20.46 6.71 -1.84
CA ARG A 120 -20.75 7.50 -0.63
C ARG A 120 -21.80 6.91 0.31
N PRO A 121 -22.95 6.40 -0.16
CA PRO A 121 -23.97 5.83 0.73
C PRO A 121 -23.52 4.60 1.51
N LEU A 122 -22.46 3.90 1.06
CA LEU A 122 -22.02 2.63 1.63
C LEU A 122 -21.01 2.77 2.77
N VAL A 123 -20.46 3.97 2.97
CA VAL A 123 -19.25 4.16 3.80
C VAL A 123 -19.47 5.03 5.04
N ASN A 124 -20.70 5.46 5.33
CA ASN A 124 -21.08 6.20 6.54
C ASN A 124 -20.14 7.37 6.88
N GLY A 125 -19.70 8.12 5.86
CA GLY A 125 -18.80 9.27 6.03
C GLY A 125 -17.33 8.93 6.30
N ALA A 126 -16.94 7.65 6.25
CA ALA A 126 -15.54 7.25 6.37
C ALA A 126 -14.66 7.98 5.34
N PRO A 127 -13.45 8.44 5.73
CA PRO A 127 -12.56 9.12 4.82
C PRO A 127 -11.96 8.12 3.83
N LEU A 128 -11.87 8.52 2.55
CA LEU A 128 -11.21 7.72 1.53
C LEU A 128 -9.71 7.65 1.79
N ARG A 129 -9.10 6.50 1.52
CA ARG A 129 -7.67 6.25 1.70
C ARG A 129 -6.98 5.82 0.41
N ARG A 130 -7.68 5.09 -0.45
CA ARG A 130 -7.11 4.60 -1.69
C ARG A 130 -8.16 4.38 -2.75
N ILE A 131 -7.76 4.61 -3.99
CA ILE A 131 -8.50 4.27 -5.21
C ILE A 131 -7.58 3.41 -6.06
N ASP A 132 -8.11 2.30 -6.56
CA ASP A 132 -7.50 1.52 -7.62
C ASP A 132 -8.40 1.66 -8.86
N TRP A 133 -7.80 2.04 -9.99
CA TRP A 133 -8.48 2.21 -11.28
C TRP A 133 -8.81 0.85 -11.88
N PRO A 134 -9.85 0.75 -12.73
CA PRO A 134 -10.13 -0.47 -13.48
C PRO A 134 -8.96 -0.75 -14.44
N GLY A 135 -8.61 -2.03 -14.59
CA GLY A 135 -7.48 -2.48 -15.39
C GLY A 135 -7.51 -3.96 -15.72
N GLY A 136 -6.43 -4.47 -16.32
CA GLY A 136 -6.39 -5.80 -16.96
C GLY A 136 -6.74 -6.99 -16.05
N HIS A 137 -6.62 -6.85 -14.72
CA HIS A 137 -6.95 -7.92 -13.76
C HIS A 137 -8.20 -7.62 -12.91
N ALA A 138 -8.75 -6.41 -12.98
CA ALA A 138 -9.93 -6.01 -12.23
C ALA A 138 -10.72 -4.97 -13.05
N PRO A 139 -11.87 -5.33 -13.63
CA PRO A 139 -12.67 -4.39 -14.42
C PRO A 139 -13.40 -3.34 -13.56
N ASP A 140 -13.39 -3.50 -12.24
CA ASP A 140 -14.09 -2.63 -11.31
C ASP A 140 -13.14 -1.63 -10.66
N TRP A 141 -13.64 -0.42 -10.41
CA TRP A 141 -13.02 0.50 -9.48
C TRP A 141 -13.01 -0.10 -8.07
N THR A 142 -11.90 0.02 -7.36
CA THR A 142 -11.83 -0.38 -5.94
C THR A 142 -11.48 0.82 -5.08
N LEU A 143 -12.37 1.17 -4.15
CA LEU A 143 -12.19 2.26 -3.21
C LEU A 143 -12.00 1.70 -1.81
N ARG A 144 -10.98 2.16 -1.09
CA ARG A 144 -10.71 1.78 0.29
C ARG A 144 -10.85 2.99 1.19
N PHE A 145 -11.66 2.86 2.22
CA PHE A 145 -11.96 3.90 3.19
C PHE A 145 -11.39 3.52 4.57
N ALA A 146 -11.06 4.53 5.37
CA ALA A 146 -10.66 4.30 6.75
C ALA A 146 -11.84 3.76 7.58
N GLY A 147 -11.57 3.00 8.63
CA GLY A 147 -12.61 2.53 9.53
C GLY A 147 -12.01 1.94 10.80
N ARG A 148 -12.80 1.83 11.86
CA ARG A 148 -12.40 1.06 13.05
C ARG A 148 -12.34 -0.43 12.66
N GLY A 149 -11.16 -0.94 12.33
CA GLY A 149 -10.92 -2.34 11.96
C GLY A 149 -10.38 -2.51 10.54
N ARG A 150 -10.78 -3.58 9.83
CA ARG A 150 -10.51 -3.72 8.39
C ARG A 150 -11.35 -2.67 7.67
N GLY A 151 -10.70 -1.63 7.15
CA GLY A 151 -11.36 -0.52 6.45
C GLY A 151 -12.41 -0.98 5.44
N ALA A 152 -13.42 -0.13 5.21
CA ALA A 152 -14.48 -0.45 4.26
C ALA A 152 -13.91 -0.41 2.84
N THR A 153 -14.11 -1.49 2.08
CA THR A 153 -13.78 -1.54 0.66
C THR A 153 -15.09 -1.51 -0.12
N VAL A 154 -15.16 -0.67 -1.14
CA VAL A 154 -16.28 -0.58 -2.07
C VAL A 154 -15.76 -0.88 -3.47
N LYS A 155 -16.45 -1.76 -4.19
CA LYS A 155 -16.23 -1.96 -5.62
C LYS A 155 -17.31 -1.24 -6.40
N VAL A 156 -16.93 -0.56 -7.48
CA VAL A 156 -17.87 0.10 -8.39
C VAL A 156 -17.60 -0.42 -9.79
N ALA A 157 -18.61 -1.05 -10.39
CA ALA A 157 -18.51 -1.54 -11.75
C ALA A 157 -18.33 -0.36 -12.71
N ASP A 158 -17.30 -0.39 -13.55
CA ASP A 158 -16.95 0.72 -14.44
C ASP A 158 -17.95 0.92 -15.59
N ASP A 159 -18.70 -0.12 -15.96
CA ASP A 159 -19.69 -0.07 -17.05
C ASP A 159 -21.05 0.49 -16.60
N THR A 160 -21.47 0.18 -15.38
CA THR A 160 -22.82 0.48 -14.87
C THR A 160 -22.85 1.51 -13.75
N GLY A 161 -21.71 1.74 -13.08
CA GLY A 161 -21.63 2.59 -11.89
C GLY A 161 -22.23 1.96 -10.65
N THR A 162 -22.55 0.66 -10.69
CA THR A 162 -23.14 -0.06 -9.56
C THR A 162 -22.10 -0.23 -8.46
N ALA A 163 -22.33 0.38 -7.30
CA ALA A 163 -21.47 0.27 -6.13
C ALA A 163 -21.91 -0.89 -5.22
N THR A 164 -20.95 -1.72 -4.81
CA THR A 164 -21.16 -2.83 -3.88
C THR A 164 -20.12 -2.80 -2.76
N PRO A 165 -20.50 -3.04 -1.50
CA PRO A 165 -19.53 -3.22 -0.44
C PRO A 165 -18.78 -4.53 -0.70
N ALA A 166 -17.47 -4.46 -0.89
CA ALA A 166 -16.64 -5.65 -0.93
C ALA A 166 -16.64 -6.24 0.48
N ARG A 167 -17.34 -7.36 0.65
CA ARG A 167 -17.32 -8.11 1.92
C ARG A 167 -15.86 -8.38 2.23
N ALA A 168 -15.36 -7.83 3.35
CA ALA A 168 -14.00 -8.09 3.80
C ALA A 168 -13.81 -9.61 3.78
N GLU A 169 -12.96 -10.10 2.85
CA GLU A 169 -12.68 -11.52 2.76
C GLU A 169 -12.27 -11.95 4.16
N ARG A 170 -13.11 -12.77 4.79
CA ARG A 170 -12.76 -13.44 6.04
C ARG A 170 -11.61 -14.34 5.65
N ALA A 171 -10.41 -13.80 5.80
CA ALA A 171 -9.15 -14.43 5.47
C ALA A 171 -9.27 -15.91 5.79
N SER A 172 -9.23 -16.72 4.75
CA SER A 172 -9.20 -18.17 4.77
C SER A 172 -7.87 -18.67 5.36
N VAL A 173 -7.47 -18.14 6.52
CA VAL A 173 -6.33 -18.61 7.31
C VAL A 173 -6.58 -20.05 7.78
N ALA A 174 -7.85 -20.47 7.89
CA ALA A 174 -8.21 -21.86 8.15
C ALA A 174 -7.87 -22.82 6.99
N ARG A 175 -7.63 -22.34 5.76
CA ARG A 175 -7.28 -23.20 4.61
C ARG A 175 -5.77 -23.32 4.37
N ALA A 176 -4.97 -22.36 4.84
CA ALA A 176 -3.50 -22.44 4.79
C ALA A 176 -2.90 -23.38 5.86
N ALA A 177 -3.65 -23.71 6.92
CA ALA A 177 -3.21 -24.61 7.99
C ALA A 177 -3.14 -26.10 7.61
N ARG A 178 -3.39 -26.48 6.34
CA ARG A 178 -3.32 -27.88 5.86
C ARG A 178 -2.36 -28.08 4.70
N GLY A 179 -1.51 -27.11 4.40
CA GLY A 179 -0.49 -27.23 3.36
C GLY A 179 0.84 -27.78 3.92
N PRO A 180 1.63 -28.53 3.11
CA PRO A 180 2.91 -29.13 3.52
C PRO A 180 4.02 -28.13 3.89
N TRP A 181 3.74 -26.81 3.84
CA TRP A 181 4.65 -25.72 4.21
C TRP A 181 4.35 -25.10 5.58
N ALA A 182 3.34 -25.61 6.31
CA ALA A 182 2.93 -25.11 7.62
C ALA A 182 4.03 -25.19 8.71
N TRP A 183 5.03 -26.05 8.52
CA TRP A 183 6.14 -26.21 9.47
C TRP A 183 7.15 -25.05 9.44
N ILE A 184 7.28 -24.30 8.34
CA ILE A 184 8.21 -23.15 8.28
C ILE A 184 7.74 -22.00 9.16
N GLY A 185 6.42 -21.74 9.20
CA GLY A 185 5.82 -20.75 10.11
C GLY A 185 5.92 -21.17 11.59
N ALA A 186 5.76 -22.46 11.89
CA ALA A 186 5.89 -22.98 13.25
C ALA A 186 7.34 -22.93 13.79
N ALA A 187 8.34 -23.13 12.92
CA ALA A 187 9.76 -23.08 13.29
C ALA A 187 10.22 -21.68 13.74
N ALA A 188 9.68 -20.61 13.13
CA ALA A 188 10.00 -19.23 13.52
C ALA A 188 9.48 -18.88 14.92
N VAL A 189 8.29 -19.38 15.30
CA VAL A 189 7.69 -19.14 16.62
C VAL A 189 8.36 -19.98 17.72
N LEU A 190 8.76 -21.23 17.42
CA LEU A 190 9.52 -22.08 18.35
C LEU A 190 10.96 -21.60 18.57
N GLY A 191 11.60 -21.00 17.56
CA GLY A 191 12.92 -20.39 17.68
C GLY A 191 12.96 -19.23 18.68
N ALA A 192 11.93 -18.39 18.70
CA ALA A 192 11.81 -17.29 19.66
C ALA A 192 11.62 -17.77 21.11
N ALA A 193 10.86 -18.86 21.31
CA ALA A 193 10.61 -19.44 22.63
C ALA A 193 11.86 -20.12 23.23
N LEU A 194 12.69 -20.77 22.40
CA LEU A 194 13.91 -21.44 22.87
C LEU A 194 15.02 -20.46 23.27
N VAL A 195 15.09 -19.28 22.65
CA VAL A 195 16.03 -18.22 23.06
C VAL A 195 15.63 -17.59 24.40
N ALA A 196 14.33 -17.49 24.69
CA ALA A 196 13.84 -17.02 25.99
C ALA A 196 14.07 -18.06 27.12
N LEU A 197 14.02 -19.36 26.81
CA LEU A 197 14.15 -20.42 27.82
C LEU A 197 15.61 -20.85 28.08
N GLY A 198 16.55 -20.57 27.17
CA GLY A 198 17.95 -21.02 27.25
C GLY A 198 18.90 -20.18 28.13
N LEU A 199 18.43 -19.11 28.79
CA LEU A 199 19.30 -18.20 29.56
C LEU A 199 19.46 -18.54 31.05
N ARG A 200 18.96 -19.69 31.54
CA ARG A 200 19.24 -20.16 32.91
C ARG A 200 20.62 -20.83 33.01
N ARG A 201 21.66 -20.00 33.15
CA ARG A 201 23.04 -20.41 33.45
C ARG A 201 23.09 -21.30 34.71
N ARG A 202 23.70 -22.49 34.61
CA ARG A 202 24.20 -23.24 35.77
C ARG A 202 25.49 -22.57 36.31
N PRO A 203 25.61 -22.32 37.62
CA PRO A 203 26.87 -21.89 38.22
C PRO A 203 27.85 -23.07 38.36
N LYS A 204 29.12 -22.83 38.00
CA LYS A 204 30.25 -23.73 38.28
C LYS A 204 30.48 -23.77 39.79
N ARG A 205 30.43 -24.96 40.39
CA ARG A 205 31.09 -25.19 41.69
C ARG A 205 32.56 -25.54 41.43
N ARG A 206 33.39 -24.94 42.28
CA ARG A 206 34.85 -25.06 42.35
C ARG A 206 35.28 -26.48 42.63
#